data_AF-A0A2D8KJW3-F1
#
_entry.id   AF-A0A2D8KJW3-F1
#
_cell.length_a   1.000
_cell.length_b   1.000
_cell.length_c   1.000
_cell.angle_alpha   90.00
_cell.angle_beta   90.00
_cell.angle_gamma   90.00
#
_symmetry.space_group_name_H-M   'P 1'
#
loop_
_entity.id
_entity.type
_entity.pdbx_description
1 polymer ?
#
loop_
_entity_poly.entity_id
_entity_poly.type
_entity_poly.pdbx_seq_one_letter_code
_entity_poly.pdbx_strand_id
1 'polypeptide(L)'
;KLKKDPQFVCLKNHKLHFIVVRGFLYPKNPKDFDFKLMKKVKNHGTKYKASTYFAGVGFANAEDYNLPLNQSDSYAVNFDGLQIIV
;
A
#
# COMPACT_ATOMS: atom_id res chain seq x y z
N LYS A 1 1.25 -0.03 17.62
CA LYS A 1 0.54 0.51 16.44
C LYS A 1 1.54 1.30 15.60
N LEU A 2 1.85 0.85 14.38
CA LEU A 2 2.50 1.72 13.38
C LEU A 2 1.58 2.93 13.19
N LYS A 3 1.94 4.08 13.79
CA LYS A 3 1.02 5.22 13.96
C LYS A 3 0.70 5.96 12.65
N LYS A 4 1.41 5.66 11.55
CA LYS A 4 1.16 6.23 10.23
C LYS A 4 1.46 5.14 9.20
N ASP A 5 0.50 4.86 8.32
CA ASP A 5 0.79 4.12 7.09
C ASP A 5 1.93 4.83 6.35
N PRO A 6 2.97 4.12 5.90
CA PRO A 6 4.06 4.75 5.17
C PRO A 6 3.52 5.51 3.96
N GLN A 7 3.84 6.80 3.89
CA GLN A 7 3.56 7.67 2.76
C GLN A 7 4.88 8.17 2.23
N PHE A 8 5.15 7.89 0.97
CA PHE A 8 6.36 8.34 0.29
C PHE A 8 6.00 9.46 -0.67
N VAL A 9 6.84 10.50 -0.66
CA VAL A 9 6.83 11.54 -1.70
C VAL A 9 8.16 11.44 -2.41
N CYS A 10 8.13 11.00 -3.66
CA CYS A 10 9.31 10.77 -4.48
C CYS A 10 9.32 11.75 -5.65
N LEU A 11 10.50 12.26 -6.02
CA LEU A 11 10.70 12.99 -7.26
C LEU A 11 11.39 12.06 -8.26
N LYS A 12 10.78 11.85 -9.42
CA LYS A 12 11.38 11.09 -10.53
C LYS A 12 11.04 11.78 -11.83
N ASN A 13 12.02 11.98 -12.70
CA ASN A 13 11.84 12.63 -14.00
C ASN A 13 11.08 13.98 -13.89
N HIS A 14 11.46 14.82 -12.91
CA HIS A 14 10.81 16.09 -12.60
C HIS A 14 9.31 16.03 -12.25
N LYS A 15 8.77 14.84 -11.97
CA LYS A 15 7.39 14.65 -11.52
C LYS A 15 7.37 14.11 -10.10
N LEU A 16 6.46 14.64 -9.29
CA LEU A 16 6.22 14.14 -7.94
C LEU A 16 5.35 12.88 -8.01
N HIS A 17 5.68 11.90 -7.18
CA HIS A 17 4.95 10.65 -7.02
C HIS A 17 4.62 10.48 -5.54
N PHE A 18 3.33 10.44 -5.22
CA PHE A 18 2.83 10.23 -3.86
C PHE A 18 2.41 8.76 -3.77
N ILE A 19 3.04 7.99 -2.90
CA ILE A 19 2.81 6.54 -2.79
C ILE A 19 2.35 6.24 -1.38
N VAL A 20 1.14 5.70 -1.25
CA VAL A 20 0.58 5.21 0.01
C VAL A 20 0.80 3.70 0.06
N VAL A 21 1.54 3.23 1.06
CA VAL A 21 1.83 1.80 1.25
C VAL A 21 1.04 1.27 2.43
N ARG A 22 0.38 0.12 2.27
CA ARG A 22 -0.32 -0.57 3.36
C ARG A 22 -0.06 -2.06 3.34
N GLY A 23 0.23 -2.61 4.53
CA GLY A 23 0.32 -4.05 4.76
C GLY A 23 -1.03 -4.64 5.16
N PHE A 24 -1.34 -5.82 4.64
CA PHE A 24 -2.57 -6.56 4.91
C PHE A 24 -2.22 -7.99 5.30
N LEU A 25 -2.97 -8.57 6.24
CA LEU A 25 -2.89 -9.99 6.55
C LEU A 25 -4.04 -10.71 5.85
N TYR A 26 -3.77 -11.86 5.25
CA TYR A 26 -4.81 -12.75 4.73
C TYR A 26 -5.85 -13.05 5.84
N PRO A 27 -7.17 -13.12 5.53
CA PRO A 27 -7.80 -13.08 4.19
C PRO A 27 -8.11 -11.68 3.65
N LYS A 28 -7.62 -10.59 4.26
CA LYS A 28 -7.90 -9.24 3.74
C LYS A 28 -7.23 -9.03 2.39
N ASN A 29 -8.01 -8.57 1.42
CA ASN A 29 -7.51 -8.30 0.08
C ASN A 29 -6.62 -7.04 0.11
N PRO A 30 -5.33 -7.13 -0.28
CA PRO A 30 -4.45 -5.97 -0.29
C PRO A 30 -4.86 -4.90 -1.30
N LYS A 31 -5.78 -5.21 -2.23
CA LYS A 31 -6.33 -4.22 -3.18
C LYS A 31 -7.41 -3.33 -2.57
N ASP A 32 -7.93 -3.69 -1.40
CA ASP A 32 -9.00 -2.94 -0.73
C ASP A 32 -8.41 -1.77 0.05
N PHE A 33 -8.33 -0.61 -0.61
CA PHE A 33 -7.85 0.63 0.01
C PHE A 33 -8.99 1.51 0.52
N ASP A 34 -8.68 2.32 1.53
CA ASP A 34 -9.61 3.34 2.02
C ASP A 34 -9.76 4.46 0.97
N PHE A 35 -10.90 4.47 0.29
CA PHE A 35 -11.22 5.46 -0.72
C PHE A 35 -11.18 6.91 -0.20
N LYS A 36 -11.60 7.16 1.04
CA LYS A 36 -11.57 8.52 1.62
C LYS A 36 -10.14 8.99 1.82
N LEU A 37 -9.27 8.11 2.33
CA LEU A 37 -7.84 8.40 2.47
C LEU A 37 -7.20 8.64 1.10
N MET A 38 -7.37 7.73 0.15
CA MET A 38 -6.75 7.85 -1.17
C MET A 38 -7.24 9.08 -1.93
N LYS A 39 -8.53 9.44 -1.81
CA LYS A 39 -9.07 10.69 -2.36
C LYS A 39 -8.42 11.92 -1.73
N LYS A 40 -8.20 11.92 -0.42
CA LYS A 40 -7.50 13.03 0.28
C LYS A 40 -6.06 13.18 -0.21
N VAL A 41 -5.32 12.07 -0.31
CA VAL A 41 -3.93 12.06 -0.79
C VAL A 41 -3.86 12.48 -2.26
N LYS A 42 -4.76 11.98 -3.10
CA LYS A 42 -4.87 12.38 -4.51
C LYS A 42 -5.12 13.88 -4.64
N ASN A 43 -6.10 14.42 -3.91
CA ASN A 43 -6.40 15.86 -3.94
C ASN A 43 -5.21 16.70 -3.50
N HIS A 44 -4.42 16.22 -2.53
CA HIS A 44 -3.17 16.87 -2.14
C HIS A 44 -2.13 16.77 -3.26
N GLY A 45 -1.91 15.58 -3.82
CA GLY A 45 -0.97 15.34 -4.92
C GLY A 45 -1.26 16.19 -6.16
N THR A 46 -2.53 16.31 -6.55
CA THR A 46 -2.95 17.14 -7.70
C THR A 46 -2.52 18.60 -7.55
N LYS A 47 -2.59 19.17 -6.33
CA LYS A 47 -2.12 20.55 -6.07
C LYS A 47 -0.62 20.73 -6.35
N TYR A 48 0.17 19.66 -6.19
CA TYR A 48 1.60 19.63 -6.47
C TYR A 48 1.94 18.99 -7.82
N LYS A 49 0.95 18.81 -8.72
CA LYS A 49 1.09 18.14 -10.02
C LYS A 49 1.69 16.72 -9.90
N ALA A 50 1.42 16.05 -8.78
CA ALA A 50 1.93 14.72 -8.48
C ALA A 50 1.00 13.61 -8.99
N SER A 51 1.57 12.47 -9.38
CA SER A 51 0.81 11.22 -9.57
C SER A 51 0.66 10.50 -8.24
N THR A 52 -0.54 10.01 -7.93
CA THR A 52 -0.82 9.30 -6.67
C THR A 52 -0.97 7.80 -6.94
N TYR A 53 -0.33 6.99 -6.09
CA TYR A 53 -0.30 5.54 -6.18
C TYR A 53 -0.67 4.91 -4.85
N PHE A 54 -1.24 3.72 -4.92
CA PHE A 54 -1.45 2.83 -3.80
C PHE A 54 -0.63 1.56 -3.98
N ALA A 55 0.01 1.11 -2.90
CA ALA A 55 0.77 -0.13 -2.85
C ALA A 55 0.24 -0.98 -1.68
N GLY A 56 -0.67 -1.90 -2.00
CA GLY A 56 -1.16 -2.89 -1.05
C GLY A 56 -0.26 -4.12 -1.04
N VAL A 57 0.29 -4.47 0.12
CA VAL A 57 1.14 -5.64 0.29
C VAL A 57 0.44 -6.62 1.22
N GLY A 58 0.02 -7.76 0.68
CA GLY A 58 -0.58 -8.85 1.44
C GLY A 58 0.49 -9.79 1.98
N PHE A 59 0.30 -10.25 3.22
CA PHE A 59 1.13 -11.24 3.88
C PHE A 59 0.24 -12.40 4.34
N ALA A 60 0.72 -13.62 4.13
CA ALA A 60 0.12 -14.85 4.61
C ALA A 60 1.23 -15.78 5.13
N ASN A 61 0.88 -16.72 6.02
CA ASN A 61 1.81 -17.77 6.41
C ASN A 61 2.19 -18.60 5.16
N ALA A 62 3.48 -18.88 4.98
CA ALA A 62 3.97 -19.54 3.77
C ALA A 62 3.62 -21.03 3.68
N GLU A 63 3.36 -21.68 4.82
CA GLU A 63 3.02 -23.11 4.87
C GLU A 63 1.54 -23.35 4.54
N ASP A 64 0.65 -22.54 5.14
CA ASP A 64 -0.79 -22.56 4.88
C ASP A 64 -1.38 -21.18 5.15
N TYR A 65 -2.12 -20.64 4.17
CA TYR A 65 -2.69 -19.29 4.24
C TYR A 65 -3.75 -19.14 5.34
N ASN A 66 -4.32 -20.24 5.83
CA ASN A 66 -5.30 -20.22 6.93
C ASN A 66 -4.63 -20.17 8.32
N LEU A 67 -3.32 -20.39 8.41
CA LEU A 67 -2.59 -20.27 9.66
C LEU A 67 -2.33 -18.80 10.03
N PRO A 68 -2.29 -18.47 11.33
CA PRO A 68 -1.84 -17.16 11.75
C PRO A 68 -0.39 -16.93 11.32
N LEU A 69 -0.06 -15.66 11.06
CA LEU A 69 1.29 -15.25 10.74
C LEU A 69 1.93 -14.54 11.93
N ASN A 70 3.00 -15.12 12.47
CA ASN A 70 3.83 -14.53 13.51
C ASN A 70 5.12 -13.94 12.92
N GLN A 71 5.88 -13.21 13.74
CA GLN A 71 7.09 -12.51 13.30
C GLN A 71 8.24 -13.44 12.90
N SER A 72 8.30 -14.66 13.46
CA SER A 72 9.31 -15.68 13.18
C SER A 72 8.98 -16.53 11.96
N ASP A 73 7.73 -16.46 11.49
CA ASP A 73 7.23 -17.40 10.49
C ASP A 73 7.68 -16.97 9.10
N SER A 74 7.91 -17.96 8.23
CA SER A 74 8.05 -17.70 6.80
C SER A 74 6.72 -17.21 6.24
N TYR A 75 6.76 -16.25 5.31
CA TYR A 75 5.55 -15.63 4.77
C TYR A 75 5.55 -15.61 3.24
N ALA A 76 4.36 -15.79 2.68
CA ALA A 76 4.07 -15.49 1.28
C ALA A 76 3.69 -14.01 1.12
N VAL A 77 4.11 -13.41 0.00
CA VAL A 77 3.79 -12.02 -0.34
C VAL A 77 2.85 -11.97 -1.52
N ASN A 78 1.76 -11.20 -1.37
CA ASN A 78 0.86 -10.83 -2.46
C ASN A 78 1.00 -9.34 -2.75
N PHE A 79 1.68 -8.98 -3.85
CA PHE A 79 1.91 -7.60 -4.25
C PHE A 79 1.82 -7.43 -5.77
N ASP A 80 0.78 -6.73 -6.22
CA ASP A 80 0.50 -6.49 -7.64
C ASP A 80 1.18 -5.23 -8.21
N GLY A 81 2.21 -4.71 -7.53
CA GLY A 81 2.87 -3.47 -7.94
C GLY A 81 2.11 -2.21 -7.53
N LEU A 82 2.55 -1.06 -8.07
CA LEU A 82 1.95 0.24 -7.80
C LEU A 82 0.66 0.43 -8.60
N GLN A 83 -0.46 0.59 -7.91
CA GLN A 83 -1.76 0.87 -8.50
C GLN A 83 -1.95 2.38 -8.61
N ILE A 84 -2.13 2.90 -9.83
CA ILE A 84 -2.40 4.33 -10.02
C ILE A 84 -3.82 4.67 -9.56
N ILE A 85 -3.96 5.76 -8.80
CA ILE A 85 -5.27 6.28 -8.42
C ILE A 85 -5.69 7.32 -9.47
N VAL A 86 -6.59 6.91 -10.35
CA VAL A 86 -7.16 7.73 -11.43
C VAL A 86 -8.12 8.78 -10.89
#